data_AF-A0A6C1T5T6-F1
#
_entry.id   AF-A0A6C1T5T6-F1
#
_cell.length_a   1.000
_cell.length_b   1.000
_cell.length_c   1.000
_cell.angle_alpha   90.00
_cell.angle_beta   90.00
_cell.angle_gamma   90.00
#
_symmetry.space_group_name_H-M   'P 1'
#
loop_
_entity.id
_entity.type
_entity.pdbx_description
1 polymer ?
#
loop_
_entity_poly.entity_id
_entity_poly.type
_entity_poly.pdbx_seq_one_letter_code
_entity_poly.pdbx_strand_id
1 'polypeptide(L)'
;MLELIDIQPILNLSAALFFGAVIGMERQWRQRLAGLSTNTPVSLGAASFVLFAAVFPEEISPTRVAAQIVSGIGFLGAGIIFREGFNVRGLHLTGLESEKIEDTDRVEVTAEVNAESTSDTALEQIVGRLSLEPAVTAARWSIRETEYT
;
A
#
# COMPACT_ATOMS: atom_id res chain seq x y z
N MET A 1 -14.93 -7.41 -45.70
CA MET A 1 -13.84 -6.74 -44.92
C MET A 1 -14.34 -6.23 -43.55
N LEU A 2 -15.59 -5.76 -43.42
CA LEU A 2 -16.19 -5.39 -42.11
C LEU A 2 -16.89 -6.55 -41.35
N GLU A 3 -17.13 -7.70 -41.99
CA GLU A 3 -17.66 -8.92 -41.32
C GLU A 3 -16.61 -9.74 -40.56
N LEU A 4 -15.35 -9.28 -40.52
CA LEU A 4 -14.22 -9.99 -39.88
C LEU A 4 -13.76 -9.35 -38.57
N ILE A 5 -14.40 -8.26 -38.13
CA ILE A 5 -14.16 -7.73 -36.78
C ILE A 5 -15.09 -8.47 -35.84
N ASP A 6 -14.59 -9.55 -35.25
CA ASP A 6 -15.26 -10.17 -34.13
C ASP A 6 -15.42 -9.10 -33.03
N ILE A 7 -16.67 -8.82 -32.63
CA ILE A 7 -16.97 -7.74 -31.69
C ILE A 7 -16.67 -8.15 -30.24
N GLN A 8 -16.54 -9.45 -30.00
CA GLN A 8 -16.39 -10.02 -28.67
C GLN A 8 -15.13 -9.51 -27.93
N PRO A 9 -13.94 -9.42 -28.55
CA PRO A 9 -12.75 -8.85 -27.89
C PRO A 9 -12.93 -7.39 -27.51
N ILE A 10 -13.61 -6.60 -28.36
CA ILE A 10 -13.89 -5.19 -28.10
C ILE A 10 -14.80 -5.07 -26.87
N LEU A 11 -15.88 -5.85 -26.82
CA LEU A 11 -16.80 -5.88 -25.68
C LEU A 11 -16.09 -6.31 -24.39
N ASN A 12 -15.22 -7.32 -24.46
CA ASN A 12 -14.44 -7.78 -23.31
C ASN A 12 -13.50 -6.70 -22.77
N LEU A 13 -12.79 -5.99 -23.65
CA LEU A 13 -11.90 -4.89 -23.25
C LEU A 13 -12.68 -3.69 -22.72
N SER A 14 -13.80 -3.32 -23.34
CA SER A 14 -14.68 -2.26 -22.86
C SER A 14 -15.27 -2.60 -21.49
N ALA A 15 -15.72 -3.84 -21.27
CA ALA A 15 -16.21 -4.30 -19.98
C ALA A 15 -15.09 -4.30 -18.91
N ALA A 16 -13.91 -4.82 -19.25
CA ALA A 16 -12.75 -4.81 -18.34
C ALA A 16 -12.36 -3.39 -17.92
N LEU A 17 -12.33 -2.46 -18.88
CA LEU A 17 -12.07 -1.04 -18.62
C LEU A 17 -13.16 -0.43 -17.73
N PHE A 18 -14.44 -0.65 -18.06
CA PHE A 18 -15.58 -0.10 -17.33
C PHE A 18 -15.61 -0.59 -15.88
N PHE A 19 -15.57 -1.91 -15.66
CA PHE A 19 -15.60 -2.46 -14.31
C PHE A 19 -14.34 -2.11 -13.51
N GLY A 20 -13.16 -2.12 -14.13
CA GLY A 20 -11.91 -1.67 -13.50
C GLY A 20 -11.98 -0.20 -13.06
N ALA A 21 -12.55 0.67 -13.89
CA ALA A 21 -12.76 2.08 -13.57
C ALA A 21 -13.80 2.27 -12.47
N VAL A 22 -14.94 1.59 -12.52
CA VAL A 22 -15.98 1.69 -11.47
C VAL A 22 -15.43 1.29 -10.10
N ILE A 23 -14.75 0.13 -10.02
CA ILE A 23 -14.13 -0.35 -8.78
C ILE A 23 -13.02 0.61 -8.33
N GLY A 24 -12.18 1.07 -9.27
CA GLY A 24 -11.12 2.03 -8.99
C GLY A 24 -11.64 3.36 -8.45
N MET A 25 -12.76 3.87 -8.99
CA MET A 25 -13.41 5.10 -8.56
C MET A 25 -13.93 4.97 -7.13
N GLU A 26 -14.65 3.87 -6.84
CA GLU A 26 -15.16 3.62 -5.48
C GLU A 26 -14.01 3.55 -4.47
N ARG A 27 -12.94 2.81 -4.79
CA ARG A 27 -11.78 2.68 -3.92
C ARG A 27 -11.07 4.01 -3.68
N GLN A 28 -10.96 4.85 -4.71
CA GLN A 28 -10.36 6.17 -4.59
C GLN A 28 -11.21 7.11 -3.74
N TRP A 29 -12.54 7.08 -3.87
CA TRP A 29 -13.44 7.84 -3.00
C TRP A 29 -13.35 7.42 -1.54
N ARG A 30 -13.17 6.12 -1.27
CA ARG A 30 -12.98 5.60 0.10
C ARG A 30 -11.55 5.76 0.63
N GLN A 31 -10.70 6.56 -0.03
CA GLN A 31 -9.30 6.81 0.38
C GLN A 31 -8.47 5.52 0.57
N ARG A 32 -8.74 4.47 -0.22
CA ARG A 32 -7.99 3.21 -0.16
C ARG A 32 -6.74 3.27 -1.04
N LEU A 33 -5.67 2.59 -0.59
CA LEU A 33 -4.50 2.33 -1.43
C LEU A 33 -4.92 1.41 -2.60
N ALA A 34 -4.54 1.77 -3.82
CA ALA A 34 -5.04 1.23 -5.10
C ALA A 34 -6.46 1.67 -5.52
N GLY A 35 -6.53 2.86 -6.12
CA GLY A 35 -7.73 3.44 -6.75
C GLY A 35 -7.78 3.23 -8.26
N LEU A 36 -8.20 4.25 -9.01
CA LEU A 36 -8.31 4.22 -10.47
C LEU A 36 -7.00 3.90 -11.18
N SER A 37 -5.89 4.47 -10.72
CA SER A 37 -4.57 4.29 -11.32
C SER A 37 -4.03 2.86 -11.22
N THR A 38 -4.65 2.00 -10.41
CA THR A 38 -4.26 0.59 -10.24
C THR A 38 -5.29 -0.36 -10.83
N ASN A 39 -6.57 -0.24 -10.48
CA ASN A 39 -7.57 -1.24 -10.87
C ASN A 39 -7.87 -1.21 -12.38
N THR A 40 -7.97 -0.03 -12.97
CA THR A 40 -8.27 0.14 -14.40
C THR A 40 -7.19 -0.45 -15.32
N PRO A 41 -5.89 -0.15 -15.16
CA PRO A 41 -4.87 -0.76 -16.00
C PRO A 41 -4.67 -2.26 -15.72
N VAL A 42 -4.87 -2.71 -14.47
CA VAL A 42 -4.77 -4.14 -14.12
C VAL A 42 -5.87 -4.95 -14.79
N SER A 43 -7.13 -4.50 -14.76
CA SER A 43 -8.24 -5.20 -15.40
C SER A 43 -8.08 -5.23 -16.92
N LEU A 44 -7.69 -4.10 -17.52
CA LEU A 44 -7.47 -4.00 -18.96
C LEU A 44 -6.32 -4.90 -19.41
N GLY A 45 -5.18 -4.86 -18.72
CA GLY A 45 -4.02 -5.71 -19.02
C GLY A 45 -4.34 -7.19 -18.90
N ALA A 46 -5.03 -7.61 -17.83
CA ALA A 46 -5.46 -8.99 -17.65
C ALA A 46 -6.35 -9.49 -18.82
N ALA A 47 -7.34 -8.68 -19.22
CA ALA A 47 -8.20 -9.00 -20.36
C ALA A 47 -7.40 -9.07 -21.68
N SER A 48 -6.48 -8.14 -21.91
CA SER A 48 -5.61 -8.16 -23.09
C SER A 48 -4.74 -9.42 -23.16
N PHE A 49 -4.14 -9.87 -22.05
CA PHE A 49 -3.32 -11.08 -22.02
C PHE A 49 -4.13 -12.36 -22.27
N VAL A 50 -5.35 -12.46 -21.71
CA VAL A 50 -6.23 -13.60 -21.96
C VAL A 50 -6.69 -13.63 -23.42
N LEU A 51 -7.06 -12.47 -23.98
CA LEU A 51 -7.42 -12.36 -25.40
C LEU A 51 -6.25 -12.71 -26.31
N PHE A 52 -5.05 -12.25 -25.99
CA PHE A 52 -3.84 -12.61 -26.75
C PHE A 52 -3.58 -14.12 -26.74
N ALA A 53 -3.72 -14.76 -25.58
CA ALA A 53 -3.60 -16.22 -25.47
C ALA A 53 -4.66 -16.97 -26.29
N ALA A 54 -5.87 -16.42 -26.41
CA ALA A 54 -6.95 -17.01 -27.19
C ALA A 54 -6.72 -16.95 -28.71
N VAL A 55 -5.84 -16.06 -29.21
CA VAL A 55 -5.47 -16.01 -30.64
C VAL A 55 -4.53 -17.15 -31.02
N PHE A 56 -3.71 -17.64 -30.08
CA PHE A 56 -2.72 -18.70 -30.32
C PHE A 56 -2.90 -19.88 -29.35
N PRO A 57 -4.06 -20.58 -29.38
CA PRO A 57 -4.41 -21.57 -28.36
C PRO A 57 -3.49 -22.82 -28.36
N GLU A 58 -2.83 -23.12 -29.48
CA GLU A 58 -1.89 -24.24 -29.60
C GLU A 58 -0.51 -23.94 -28.99
N GLU A 59 -0.11 -22.66 -28.97
CA GLU A 59 1.19 -22.21 -28.45
C GLU A 59 1.09 -21.71 -27.01
N ILE A 60 0.00 -21.01 -26.70
CA ILE A 60 -0.22 -20.31 -25.44
C ILE A 60 -1.45 -20.92 -24.75
N SER A 61 -1.22 -21.66 -23.66
CA SER A 61 -2.33 -22.15 -22.83
C SER A 61 -3.01 -20.99 -22.10
N PRO A 62 -4.31 -20.72 -22.35
CA PRO A 62 -5.04 -19.66 -21.66
C PRO A 62 -5.10 -19.89 -20.15
N THR A 63 -5.17 -21.15 -19.71
CA THR A 63 -5.14 -21.53 -18.29
C THR A 63 -3.83 -21.13 -17.62
N ARG A 64 -2.69 -21.30 -18.30
CA ARG A 64 -1.39 -20.85 -17.76
C ARG A 64 -1.33 -19.33 -17.64
N VAL A 65 -1.83 -18.60 -18.64
CA VAL A 65 -1.89 -17.14 -18.61
C VAL A 65 -2.79 -16.66 -17.48
N ALA A 66 -3.97 -17.27 -17.31
CA ALA A 66 -4.86 -16.98 -16.19
C ALA A 66 -4.19 -17.23 -14.83
N ALA A 67 -3.45 -18.32 -14.67
CA ALA A 67 -2.71 -18.62 -13.44
C ALA A 67 -1.64 -17.54 -13.13
N GLN A 68 -0.92 -17.07 -14.15
CA GLN A 68 0.07 -15.99 -13.98
C GLN A 68 -0.59 -14.66 -13.61
N ILE A 69 -1.74 -14.34 -14.21
CA ILE A 69 -2.53 -13.16 -13.84
C ILE A 69 -2.97 -13.23 -12.38
N VAL A 70 -3.51 -14.36 -11.93
CA VAL A 70 -3.94 -14.55 -10.52
C VAL A 70 -2.76 -14.39 -9.56
N SER A 71 -1.61 -14.98 -9.89
CA SER A 71 -0.37 -14.82 -9.11
C SER A 71 0.08 -13.36 -9.04
N GLY A 72 0.07 -12.64 -10.17
CA GLY A 72 0.41 -11.22 -10.23
C GLY A 72 -0.53 -10.33 -9.42
N ILE A 73 -1.84 -10.58 -9.49
CA ILE A 73 -2.85 -9.87 -8.68
C ILE A 73 -2.61 -10.15 -7.18
N GLY A 74 -2.27 -11.39 -6.82
CA GLY A 74 -1.91 -11.74 -5.44
C GLY A 74 -0.71 -10.95 -4.92
N PHE A 75 0.33 -10.79 -5.74
CA PHE A 75 1.50 -9.99 -5.40
C PHE A 75 1.18 -8.49 -5.25
N LEU A 76 0.35 -7.93 -6.14
CA LEU A 76 -0.13 -6.55 -6.02
C LEU A 76 -0.93 -6.35 -4.72
N GLY A 77 -1.81 -7.29 -4.39
CA GLY A 77 -2.59 -7.28 -3.15
C GLY A 77 -1.71 -7.31 -1.90
N ALA A 78 -0.76 -8.24 -1.84
CA ALA A 78 0.23 -8.29 -0.77
C ALA A 78 1.01 -6.97 -0.66
N GLY A 79 1.47 -6.42 -1.79
CA GLY A 79 2.18 -5.14 -1.82
C GLY A 79 1.37 -3.96 -1.30
N ILE A 80 0.07 -3.90 -1.60
CA ILE A 80 -0.83 -2.86 -1.10
C ILE A 80 -1.03 -2.98 0.41
N ILE A 81 -1.24 -4.21 0.92
CA ILE A 81 -1.38 -4.48 2.36
C ILE A 81 -0.11 -4.08 3.11
N PHE A 82 1.07 -4.44 2.58
CA PHE A 82 2.35 -4.03 3.17
C PHE A 82 2.57 -2.50 3.10
N ARG A 83 2.12 -1.84 2.03
CA ARG A 83 2.25 -0.38 1.85
C ARG A 83 1.30 0.43 2.74
N GLU A 84 0.21 -0.17 3.20
CA GLU A 84 -0.67 0.43 4.23
C GLU A 84 0.05 0.55 5.59
N GLY A 85 1.25 -0.03 5.73
CA GLY A 85 2.18 0.21 6.83
C GLY A 85 3.16 1.38 6.62
N PHE A 86 3.33 2.19 7.68
CA PHE A 86 4.43 3.13 7.98
C PHE A 86 4.83 4.13 6.88
N ASN A 87 3.89 4.96 6.42
CA ASN A 87 4.26 6.22 5.75
C ASN A 87 4.31 7.37 6.77
N VAL A 88 5.29 7.31 7.67
CA VAL A 88 5.61 8.42 8.57
C VAL A 88 6.29 9.51 7.75
N ARG A 89 5.55 10.55 7.39
CA ARG A 89 6.06 11.75 6.71
C ARG A 89 5.82 12.97 7.59
N GLY A 90 6.74 13.93 7.51
CA GLY A 90 6.62 15.21 8.23
C GLY A 90 7.01 15.15 9.71
N LEU A 91 7.69 14.09 10.17
CA LEU A 91 8.36 14.05 11.47
C LEU A 91 9.87 14.24 11.26
N HIS A 92 10.44 15.23 11.92
CA HIS A 92 11.85 15.57 11.88
C HIS A 92 12.45 15.39 13.27
N LEU A 93 13.45 14.54 13.39
CA LEU A 93 14.20 14.36 14.63
C LEU A 93 15.03 15.62 14.91
N THR A 94 14.77 16.26 16.05
CA THR A 94 15.49 17.44 16.53
C THR A 94 16.51 17.12 17.61
N GLY A 95 16.34 16.02 18.35
CA GLY A 95 17.26 15.59 19.39
C GLY A 95 17.16 14.11 19.71
N LEU A 96 18.27 13.51 20.15
CA LEU A 96 18.33 12.16 20.70
C LEU A 96 19.26 12.17 21.91
N GLU A 97 18.72 11.76 23.05
CA GLU A 97 19.45 11.65 24.30
C GLU A 97 19.23 10.25 24.87
N SER A 98 20.24 9.73 25.56
CA SER A 98 20.18 8.44 26.23
C SER A 98 20.70 8.59 27.65
N GLU A 99 19.90 8.21 28.63
CA GLU A 99 20.22 8.30 30.04
C GLU A 99 20.10 6.92 30.70
N LYS A 100 21.05 6.58 31.56
CA LYS A 100 20.99 5.33 32.31
C LYS A 100 20.00 5.50 33.47
N ILE A 101 19.05 4.58 33.60
CA ILE A 101 18.13 4.57 34.74
C ILE A 101 18.93 4.15 35.99
N GLU A 102 18.85 4.95 37.05
CA GLU A 102 19.53 4.68 38.31
C GLU A 102 19.21 3.27 38.85
N ASP A 103 20.22 2.64 39.44
CA ASP A 103 20.15 1.31 40.03
C ASP A 103 19.61 0.20 39.11
N THR A 104 19.66 0.41 37.78
CA THR A 104 19.18 -0.55 36.78
C THR A 104 20.19 -0.70 35.63
N ASP A 105 20.19 -1.84 34.94
CA ASP A 105 20.92 -2.04 33.69
C ASP A 105 20.14 -1.59 32.45
N ARG A 106 19.25 -0.60 32.63
CA ARG A 106 18.34 -0.11 31.59
C ARG A 106 18.68 1.32 31.21
N VAL A 107 18.43 1.64 29.96
CA VAL A 107 18.65 2.98 29.38
C VAL A 107 17.30 3.53 28.96
N GLU A 108 17.03 4.77 29.32
CA GLU A 108 15.95 5.57 28.75
C GLU A 108 16.50 6.33 27.55
N VAL A 109 15.81 6.22 26.42
CA VAL A 109 16.16 6.94 25.19
C VAL A 109 15.05 7.93 24.89
N THR A 110 15.38 9.21 24.93
CA THR A 110 14.44 10.30 24.65
C THR A 110 14.75 10.86 23.26
N ALA A 111 13.74 10.82 22.39
CA ALA A 111 13.80 11.39 21.05
C ALA A 111 12.88 12.60 20.98
N GLU A 112 13.43 13.75 20.60
CA GLU A 112 12.64 14.94 20.30
C GLU A 112 12.38 15.00 18.80
N VAL A 113 11.10 15.12 18.44
CA VAL A 113 10.64 15.20 17.05
C VAL A 113 9.76 16.42 16.85
N ASN A 114 10.00 17.17 15.78
CA ASN A 114 9.14 18.23 15.31
C ASN A 114 8.23 17.70 14.19
N ALA A 115 6.97 18.10 14.20
CA ALA A 115 5.97 17.69 13.22
C ALA A 115 5.46 18.90 12.43
N GLU A 116 5.49 18.83 11.09
CA GLU A 116 4.94 19.91 10.23
C GLU A 116 3.39 20.02 10.32
N SER A 117 2.73 18.96 10.79
CA SER A 117 1.28 18.91 11.04
C SER A 117 0.97 17.94 12.19
N THR A 118 -0.20 18.05 12.82
CA THR A 118 -0.67 17.12 13.87
C THR A 118 -0.71 15.69 13.31
N SER A 119 0.33 14.92 13.62
CA SER A 119 0.58 13.59 13.05
C SER A 119 0.57 12.54 14.15
N ASP A 120 -0.53 12.51 14.92
CA ASP A 120 -0.70 11.65 16.08
C ASP A 120 -0.62 10.17 15.68
N THR A 121 -1.23 9.79 14.55
CA THR A 121 -1.18 8.42 14.01
C THR A 121 0.24 7.97 13.69
N ALA A 122 1.11 8.89 13.24
CA ALA A 122 2.49 8.55 12.92
C ALA A 122 3.32 8.27 14.20
N LEU A 123 3.11 9.07 15.24
CA LEU A 123 3.74 8.86 16.55
C LEU A 123 3.22 7.56 17.21
N GLU A 124 1.92 7.31 17.16
CA GLU A 124 1.33 6.05 17.65
C GLU A 124 1.92 4.83 16.94
N GLN A 125 2.08 4.88 15.61
CA GLN A 125 2.71 3.80 14.85
C GLN A 125 4.17 3.57 15.24
N ILE A 126 4.95 4.65 15.43
CA ILE A 126 6.35 4.56 15.87
C ILE A 126 6.44 3.93 17.26
N VAL A 127 5.68 4.45 18.23
CA VAL A 127 5.69 3.95 19.61
C VAL A 127 5.19 2.50 19.67
N GLY A 128 4.14 2.16 18.92
CA GLY A 128 3.65 0.79 18.81
C GLY A 128 4.72 -0.17 18.30
N ARG A 129 5.50 0.22 17.29
CA ARG A 129 6.59 -0.59 16.76
C ARG A 129 7.77 -0.69 17.73
N LEU A 130 8.18 0.41 18.35
CA LEU A 130 9.25 0.39 19.35
C LEU A 130 8.87 -0.55 20.50
N SER A 131 7.60 -0.57 20.91
CA SER A 131 7.09 -1.47 21.95
C SER A 131 7.16 -2.96 21.59
N LEU A 132 7.28 -3.30 20.31
CA LEU A 132 7.43 -4.68 19.82
C LEU A 132 8.89 -5.13 19.73
N GLU A 133 9.86 -4.22 19.87
CA GLU A 133 11.27 -4.56 19.84
C GLU A 133 11.64 -5.34 21.12
N PRO A 134 12.26 -6.54 21.04
CA PRO A 134 12.55 -7.36 22.21
C PRO A 134 13.39 -6.67 23.30
N ALA A 135 14.18 -5.67 22.91
CA ALA A 135 15.01 -4.88 23.83
C ALA A 135 14.23 -3.75 24.54
N VAL A 136 13.05 -3.38 24.06
CA VAL A 136 12.25 -2.28 24.60
C VAL A 136 11.26 -2.82 25.62
N THR A 137 11.39 -2.38 26.87
CA THR A 137 10.47 -2.78 27.93
C THR A 137 9.23 -1.89 28.01
N ALA A 138 9.35 -0.62 27.58
CA ALA A 138 8.25 0.35 27.54
C ALA A 138 8.59 1.46 26.53
N ALA A 139 7.58 1.99 25.84
CA ALA A 139 7.70 3.17 25.00
C ALA A 139 6.49 4.10 25.23
N ARG A 140 6.72 5.41 25.22
CA ARG A 140 5.70 6.45 25.41
C ARG A 140 6.01 7.65 24.52
N TRP A 141 4.98 8.39 24.12
CA TRP A 141 5.11 9.72 23.54
C TRP A 141 4.26 10.73 24.33
N SER A 142 4.64 12.00 24.23
CA SER A 142 3.89 13.14 24.79
C SER A 142 4.20 14.38 23.99
N ILE A 143 3.22 15.28 23.86
CA ILE A 143 3.44 16.62 23.31
C ILE A 143 4.08 17.47 24.42
N ARG A 144 5.20 18.13 24.13
CA ARG A 144 5.73 19.18 25.00
C ARG A 144 4.93 20.46 24.76
N GLU A 145 4.10 20.86 25.71
CA GLU A 145 3.55 22.21 25.75
C GLU A 145 4.68 23.15 26.17
N THR A 146 5.16 24.00 25.25
CA THR A 146 6.09 25.06 25.61
C THR A 146 5.33 26.09 26.42
N GLU A 147 5.52 26.09 27.74
CA GLU A 147 4.96 27.10 28.63
C GLU A 147 5.58 28.46 28.26
N TYR A 148 4.82 29.29 27.52
CA TYR A 148 5.17 30.69 27.28
C TYR A 148 4.98 31.45 28.59
N THR A 149 6.07 31.62 29.35
CA THR A 149 6.17 32.63 30.43
C THR A 149 7.01 33.79 29.95
#